data_AF-A0A2E7V4S8-F1
#
_entry.id   AF-A0A2E7V4S8-F1
#
_cell.length_a   1.000
_cell.length_b   1.000
_cell.length_c   1.000
_cell.angle_alpha   90.00
_cell.angle_beta   90.00
_cell.angle_gamma   90.00
#
_symmetry.space_group_name_H-M   'P 1'
#
loop_
_entity.id
_entity.type
_entity.pdbx_description
1 polymer ?
#
loop_
_entity_poly.entity_id
_entity_poly.type
_entity_poly.pdbx_seq_one_letter_code
_entity_poly.pdbx_strand_id
1 'polypeptide(L)'
;MMEVLITKEIQRLASNADVLVFVKYADSSLKGGPLSFVLVDKEIPDSDDEFPVNFNFQGLGIWFLCKRSGETFHMRHVIVEIDENGKFSRGLVGEQEGYWEDFPVYISDERLLGGIIHTRAA
;
A
#
# COMPACT_ATOMS: atom_id res chain seq x y z
N MET A 1 10.00 14.83 11.33
CA MET A 1 9.05 15.16 10.24
C MET A 1 8.15 13.96 10.02
N MET A 2 6.87 14.18 9.68
CA MET A 2 5.84 13.12 9.56
C MET A 2 6.20 12.04 8.53
N GLU A 3 6.82 12.44 7.41
CA GLU A 3 7.33 11.53 6.38
C GLU A 3 8.26 10.46 6.96
N VAL A 4 9.26 10.86 7.77
CA VAL A 4 10.21 9.94 8.41
C VAL A 4 9.52 8.93 9.32
N LEU A 5 8.44 9.33 10.01
CA LEU A 5 7.68 8.42 10.87
C LEU A 5 6.91 7.38 10.03
N ILE A 6 6.29 7.81 8.93
CA ILE A 6 5.55 6.91 8.04
C ILE A 6 6.50 5.96 7.31
N THR A 7 7.64 6.45 6.80
CA THR A 7 8.69 5.60 6.20
C THR A 7 9.13 4.51 7.18
N LYS A 8 9.43 4.87 8.44
CA LYS A 8 9.81 3.91 9.48
C LYS A 8 8.70 2.91 9.77
N GLU A 9 7.45 3.35 9.77
CA GLU A 9 6.31 2.47 9.99
C GLU A 9 6.11 1.48 8.84
N ILE A 10 6.20 1.94 7.58
CA ILE A 10 6.15 1.04 6.40
C ILE A 10 7.27 0.01 6.48
N GLN A 11 8.50 0.43 6.82
CA GLN A 11 9.64 -0.50 7.00
C GLN A 11 9.38 -1.53 8.10
N ARG A 12 8.87 -1.09 9.26
CA ARG A 12 8.53 -1.97 10.38
C ARG A 12 7.42 -2.96 10.03
N LEU A 13 6.40 -2.52 9.28
CA LEU A 13 5.33 -3.39 8.81
C LEU A 13 5.86 -4.38 7.75
N ALA A 14 6.73 -3.91 6.85
CA ALA A 14 7.28 -4.72 5.78
C ALA A 14 8.18 -5.86 6.28
N SER A 15 8.88 -5.65 7.39
CA SER A 15 9.68 -6.70 8.02
C SER A 15 8.84 -7.86 8.58
N ASN A 16 7.55 -7.61 8.87
CA ASN A 16 6.62 -8.59 9.44
C ASN A 16 5.68 -9.23 8.41
N ALA A 17 5.64 -8.67 7.20
CA ALA A 17 4.85 -9.16 6.07
C ALA A 17 5.63 -10.21 5.25
N ASP A 18 4.93 -11.16 4.66
CA ASP A 18 5.45 -12.12 3.69
C ASP A 18 5.16 -11.68 2.25
N VAL A 19 4.07 -10.95 2.04
CA VAL A 19 3.69 -10.35 0.76
C VAL A 19 3.59 -8.82 0.90
N LEU A 20 4.26 -8.12 0.00
CA LEU A 20 4.32 -6.67 -0.06
C LEU A 20 3.82 -6.21 -1.42
N VAL A 21 2.88 -5.28 -1.45
CA VAL A 21 2.41 -4.67 -2.70
C VAL A 21 2.53 -3.16 -2.59
N PHE A 22 3.07 -2.54 -3.63
CA PHE A 22 3.08 -1.09 -3.78
C PHE A 22 2.36 -0.72 -5.07
N VAL A 23 1.38 0.16 -4.96
CA VAL A 23 0.62 0.68 -6.10
C VAL A 23 0.68 2.19 -6.08
N LYS A 24 1.01 2.77 -7.24
CA LYS A 24 1.06 4.22 -7.44
C LYS A 24 -0.05 4.65 -8.38
N TYR A 25 -0.77 5.71 -8.05
CA TYR A 25 -1.76 6.36 -8.91
C TYR A 25 -1.39 7.83 -9.14
N ALA A 26 -1.92 8.40 -10.23
CA ALA A 26 -1.75 9.82 -10.51
C ALA A 26 -2.36 10.71 -9.41
N ASP A 27 -3.51 10.31 -8.88
CA ASP A 27 -4.22 11.02 -7.83
C ASP A 27 -5.20 10.08 -7.07
N SER A 28 -5.90 10.65 -6.09
CA SER A 28 -6.89 9.96 -5.26
C SER A 28 -8.22 9.62 -5.97
N SER A 29 -8.42 10.05 -7.22
CA SER A 29 -9.59 9.68 -8.02
C SER A 29 -9.47 8.28 -8.63
N LEU A 30 -8.26 7.70 -8.63
CA LEU A 30 -7.91 6.41 -9.25
C LEU A 30 -8.15 6.35 -10.77
N LYS A 31 -8.57 7.45 -11.40
CA LYS A 31 -8.83 7.49 -12.84
C LYS A 31 -7.54 7.28 -13.63
N GLY A 32 -7.63 6.46 -14.66
CA GLY A 32 -6.47 6.08 -15.48
C GLY A 32 -5.69 4.89 -14.95
N GLY A 33 -6.09 4.33 -13.80
CA GLY A 33 -5.51 3.12 -13.24
C GLY A 33 -4.12 3.33 -12.62
N PRO A 34 -3.45 2.24 -12.21
CA PRO A 34 -2.15 2.31 -11.56
C PRO A 34 -1.05 2.73 -12.54
N LEU A 35 -0.27 3.74 -12.15
CA LEU A 35 0.96 4.16 -12.85
C LEU A 35 2.15 3.24 -12.58
N SER A 36 2.13 2.52 -11.46
CA SER A 36 3.17 1.56 -11.09
C SER A 36 2.57 0.51 -10.17
N PHE A 37 3.02 -0.72 -10.32
CA PHE A 37 2.65 -1.84 -9.47
C PHE A 37 3.90 -2.68 -9.19
N VAL A 38 4.20 -2.90 -7.91
CA VAL A 38 5.30 -3.75 -7.45
C VAL A 38 4.70 -4.76 -6.49
N LEU A 39 5.01 -6.04 -6.69
CA LEU A 39 4.64 -7.13 -5.80
C LEU A 39 5.90 -7.91 -5.44
N VAL A 40 6.15 -8.05 -4.14
CA VAL A 40 7.24 -8.83 -3.58
C VAL A 40 6.61 -9.90 -2.71
N ASP A 41 6.83 -11.17 -3.07
CA ASP A 41 6.41 -12.32 -2.26
C ASP A 41 7.67 -13.05 -1.82
N LYS A 42 7.97 -12.97 -0.51
CA LYS A 42 9.20 -13.52 0.08
C LYS A 42 9.28 -15.05 0.01
N GLU A 43 8.18 -15.74 -0.30
CA GLU A 43 8.18 -17.18 -0.51
C GLU A 43 8.53 -17.56 -1.96
N ILE A 44 8.56 -16.60 -2.88
CA ILE A 44 8.94 -16.83 -4.28
C ILE A 44 10.44 -16.54 -4.44
N PRO A 45 11.26 -17.55 -4.81
CA PRO A 45 12.72 -17.44 -4.81
C PRO A 45 13.33 -16.42 -5.78
N ASP A 46 12.54 -15.82 -6.68
CA ASP A 46 12.97 -14.81 -7.66
C ASP A 46 12.23 -13.46 -7.49
N SER A 47 11.55 -13.22 -6.36
CA SER A 47 10.91 -11.92 -6.14
C SER A 47 11.96 -10.84 -5.92
N ASP A 48 11.85 -9.70 -6.60
CA ASP A 48 12.72 -8.54 -6.38
C ASP A 48 12.77 -8.14 -4.90
N ASP A 49 13.97 -8.01 -4.33
CA ASP A 49 14.15 -7.63 -2.93
C ASP A 49 13.84 -6.14 -2.67
N GLU A 50 13.76 -5.32 -3.72
CA GLU A 50 13.66 -3.86 -3.59
C GLU A 50 12.20 -3.39 -3.52
N PHE A 51 11.66 -3.39 -2.30
CA PHE A 51 10.35 -2.79 -2.02
C PHE A 51 10.48 -1.26 -1.86
N PRO A 52 9.79 -0.45 -2.69
CA PRO A 52 9.97 1.00 -2.68
C PRO A 52 9.36 1.63 -1.43
N VAL A 53 10.18 2.11 -0.49
CA VAL A 53 9.73 2.86 0.69
C VAL A 53 10.30 4.27 0.69
N ASN A 54 10.01 5.02 -0.36
CA ASN A 54 10.35 6.44 -0.46
C ASN A 54 9.17 7.25 -1.02
N PHE A 55 9.16 8.55 -0.76
CA PHE A 55 8.10 9.46 -1.19
C PHE A 55 8.55 10.38 -2.33
N ASN A 56 9.51 9.94 -3.14
CA ASN A 56 9.98 10.68 -4.30
C ASN A 56 9.06 10.44 -5.51
N PHE A 57 7.78 10.77 -5.35
CA PHE A 57 6.76 10.69 -6.39
C PHE A 57 5.70 11.77 -6.16
N GLN A 58 4.86 12.00 -7.17
CA GLN A 58 3.65 12.81 -7.07
C GLN A 58 2.42 11.91 -7.15
N GLY A 59 1.31 12.34 -6.52
CA GLY A 59 0.06 11.61 -6.52
C GLY A 59 -0.08 10.70 -5.31
N LEU A 60 -0.67 9.51 -5.53
CA LEU A 60 -1.04 8.59 -4.46
C LEU A 60 -0.16 7.34 -4.48
N GLY A 61 0.45 7.00 -3.34
CA GLY A 61 1.13 5.74 -3.10
C GLY A 61 0.36 4.91 -2.08
N ILE A 62 0.14 3.63 -2.38
CA ILE A 62 -0.51 2.69 -1.48
C ILE A 62 0.41 1.49 -1.27
N TRP A 63 0.75 1.21 -0.02
CA TRP A 63 1.49 0.03 0.38
C TRP A 63 0.54 -0.93 1.07
N PHE A 64 0.46 -2.17 0.59
CA PHE A 64 -0.21 -3.28 1.24
C PHE A 64 0.85 -4.22 1.79
N LEU A 65 0.79 -4.46 3.09
CA LEU A 65 1.77 -5.24 3.84
C LEU A 65 1.01 -6.40 4.47
N CYS A 66 1.12 -7.57 3.85
CA CYS A 66 0.29 -8.71 4.14
C CYS A 66 1.09 -9.81 4.83
N LYS A 67 0.43 -10.51 5.75
CA LYS A 67 0.94 -11.72 6.40
C LYS A 67 -0.08 -12.83 6.18
N ARG A 68 0.30 -13.90 5.46
CA ARG A 68 -0.53 -15.10 5.29
C ARG A 68 -0.54 -15.94 6.57
N SER A 69 -1.66 -16.61 6.81
CA SER A 69 -1.86 -17.54 7.91
C SER A 69 -2.78 -18.69 7.47
N GLY A 70 -2.22 -19.64 6.71
CA GLY A 70 -2.99 -20.73 6.12
C GLY A 70 -3.91 -20.21 5.01
N GLU A 71 -5.22 -20.34 5.18
CA GLU A 71 -6.22 -19.88 4.21
C GLU A 71 -6.61 -18.40 4.39
N THR A 72 -6.13 -17.75 5.45
CA THR A 72 -6.46 -16.36 5.76
C THR A 72 -5.24 -15.45 5.65
N PHE A 73 -5.50 -14.15 5.66
CA PHE A 73 -4.46 -13.13 5.73
C PHE A 73 -4.81 -12.01 6.71
N HIS A 74 -3.78 -11.37 7.22
CA HIS A 74 -3.87 -10.07 7.89
C HIS A 74 -3.04 -9.06 7.11
N MET A 75 -3.65 -7.95 6.71
CA MET A 75 -3.03 -6.92 5.89
C MET A 75 -3.09 -5.58 6.59
N ARG A 76 -1.97 -4.87 6.59
CA ARG A 76 -1.91 -3.45 6.90
C ARG A 76 -1.76 -2.68 5.59
N HIS A 77 -2.48 -1.58 5.44
CA HIS A 77 -2.28 -0.68 4.31
C HIS A 77 -1.84 0.70 4.79
N VAL A 78 -0.93 1.32 4.04
CA VAL A 78 -0.50 2.68 4.24
C VAL A 78 -0.77 3.44 2.95
N ILE A 79 -1.47 4.56 3.04
CA ILE A 79 -1.76 5.43 1.91
C ILE A 79 -1.04 6.75 2.15
N VAL A 80 -0.29 7.22 1.16
CA VAL A 80 0.39 8.52 1.18
C VAL A 80 0.03 9.30 -0.06
N GLU A 81 -0.26 10.58 0.10
CA GLU A 81 -0.49 11.51 -0.99
C GLU A 81 0.56 12.61 -0.98
N ILE A 82 1.26 12.77 -2.10
CA ILE A 82 2.26 13.80 -2.32
C ILE A 82 1.70 14.79 -3.34
N ASP A 83 1.67 16.07 -2.98
CA ASP A 83 1.12 17.13 -3.82
C ASP A 83 2.00 17.43 -5.05
N GLU A 84 1.51 18.29 -5.94
CA GLU A 84 2.22 18.72 -7.14
C GLU A 84 3.56 19.42 -6.85
N ASN A 85 3.76 19.94 -5.63
CA ASN A 85 5.00 20.57 -5.18
C ASN A 85 5.97 19.57 -4.53
N GLY A 86 5.63 18.26 -4.51
CA GLY A 86 6.45 17.23 -3.87
C GLY A 86 6.35 17.20 -2.35
N LYS A 87 5.30 17.79 -1.77
CA LYS A 87 5.09 17.83 -0.31
C LYS A 87 4.10 16.77 0.14
N PHE A 88 4.38 16.19 1.30
CA PHE A 88 3.44 15.32 1.98
C PHE A 88 2.13 16.06 2.30
N SER A 89 1.03 15.59 1.71
CA SER A 89 -0.31 16.17 1.87
C SER A 89 -1.16 15.35 2.84
N ARG A 90 -1.11 14.02 2.73
CA ARG A 90 -1.94 13.11 3.52
C ARG A 90 -1.27 11.77 3.77
N GLY A 91 -1.56 11.17 4.93
CA GLY A 91 -1.22 9.80 5.27
C GLY A 91 -2.36 9.11 6.01
N LEU A 92 -2.67 7.86 5.64
CA LEU A 92 -3.63 7.01 6.32
C LEU A 92 -3.00 5.63 6.55
N VAL A 93 -3.28 5.03 7.70
CA VAL A 93 -2.92 3.64 7.99
C VAL A 93 -4.19 2.91 8.38
N GLY A 94 -4.41 1.73 7.82
CA GLY A 94 -5.53 0.87 8.16
C GLY A 94 -5.15 -0.61 8.12
N GLU A 95 -6.12 -1.45 8.43
CA GLU A 95 -5.96 -2.89 8.50
C GLU A 95 -7.18 -3.63 7.93
N GLN A 96 -6.94 -4.84 7.45
CA GLN A 96 -7.93 -5.69 6.80
C GLN A 96 -7.56 -7.15 7.05
N GLU A 97 -8.56 -7.99 7.28
CA GLU A 97 -8.41 -9.45 7.33
C GLU A 97 -9.41 -10.07 6.36
N GLY A 98 -9.08 -11.27 5.86
CA GLY A 98 -9.92 -11.99 4.92
C GLY A 98 -9.33 -13.34 4.53
N TYR A 99 -9.97 -13.99 3.56
CA TYR A 99 -9.44 -15.20 2.95
C TYR A 99 -8.37 -14.84 1.92
N TRP A 100 -7.32 -15.65 1.84
CA TRP A 100 -6.19 -15.40 0.93
C TRP A 100 -6.62 -15.35 -0.54
N GLU A 101 -7.63 -16.14 -0.92
CA GLU A 101 -8.22 -16.11 -2.27
C GLU A 101 -8.80 -14.74 -2.66
N ASP A 102 -9.25 -13.95 -1.68
CA ASP A 102 -9.81 -12.61 -1.89
C ASP A 102 -8.75 -11.51 -1.92
N PHE A 103 -7.52 -11.80 -1.48
CA PHE A 103 -6.43 -10.81 -1.40
C PHE A 103 -6.22 -10.01 -2.70
N PRO A 104 -6.21 -10.64 -3.91
CA PRO A 104 -6.07 -9.91 -5.17
C PRO A 104 -7.18 -8.87 -5.39
N VAL A 105 -8.40 -9.11 -4.91
CA VAL A 105 -9.53 -8.18 -5.02
C VAL A 105 -9.27 -6.93 -4.19
N TYR A 106 -8.77 -7.10 -2.96
CA TYR A 106 -8.49 -5.97 -2.06
C TYR A 106 -7.44 -4.98 -2.58
N ILE A 107 -6.47 -5.45 -3.38
CA ILE A 107 -5.38 -4.62 -3.91
C ILE A 107 -5.66 -4.05 -5.31
N SER A 108 -6.71 -4.50 -5.99
CA SER A 108 -7.00 -4.13 -7.38
C SER A 108 -8.40 -3.55 -7.64
N ASP A 109 -9.37 -3.80 -6.76
CA ASP A 109 -10.72 -3.25 -6.93
C ASP A 109 -10.77 -1.76 -6.57
N GLU A 110 -10.89 -0.92 -7.59
CA GLU A 110 -10.96 0.54 -7.46
C GLU A 110 -12.10 1.03 -6.55
N ARG A 111 -13.20 0.28 -6.41
CA ARG A 111 -14.31 0.66 -5.52
C ARG A 111 -13.91 0.47 -4.07
N LEU A 112 -13.24 -0.64 -3.75
CA LEU A 112 -12.71 -0.89 -2.41
C LEU A 112 -11.61 0.13 -2.08
N LEU A 113 -10.67 0.34 -3.00
CA LEU A 113 -9.61 1.34 -2.85
C LEU A 113 -10.18 2.74 -2.67
N GLY A 114 -11.18 3.11 -3.47
CA GLY A 114 -11.90 4.38 -3.36
C GLY A 114 -12.55 4.54 -1.99
N GLY A 115 -13.19 3.50 -1.46
CA GLY A 115 -13.75 3.50 -0.10
C GLY A 115 -12.68 3.78 0.97
N ILE A 116 -11.56 3.07 0.91
CA ILE A 116 -10.47 3.21 1.89
C ILE A 116 -9.82 4.61 1.81
N ILE A 117 -9.61 5.14 0.60
CA ILE A 117 -9.01 6.46 0.37
C ILE A 117 -9.93 7.58 0.87
N HIS A 118 -11.25 7.43 0.71
CA HIS A 118 -12.23 8.47 1.05
C HIS A 118 -12.84 8.32 2.44
N THR A 119 -12.53 7.24 3.17
CA THR A 119 -12.91 7.11 4.58
C THR A 119 -12.15 8.16 5.38
N ARG A 120 -12.84 9.28 5.67
CA ARG A 120 -12.36 10.28 6.63
C ARG A 120 -12.22 9.58 7.98
N ALA A 121 -11.06 9.73 8.61
CA ALA A 121 -10.92 9.47 10.04
C ALA A 121 -12.06 10.22 10.75
N ALA A 122 -12.99 9.44 11.31
CA ALA A 122 -14.12 9.95 12.10
C ALA A 122 -13.62 10.49 13.44
#